data_AF-F9N4Y3-F1
#
_entry.id   AF-F9N4Y3-F1
#
_cell.length_a   1.000
_cell.length_b   1.000
_cell.length_c   1.000
_cell.angle_alpha   90.00
_cell.angle_beta   90.00
_cell.angle_gamma   90.00
#
_symmetry.space_group_name_H-M   'P 1'
#
loop_
_entity.id
_entity.type
_entity.pdbx_description
1 polymer ?
#
loop_
_entity_poly.entity_id
_entity_poly.type
_entity_poly.pdbx_seq_one_letter_code
_entity_poly.pdbx_strand_id
1 'polypeptide(L)'
;MAISEEVRQRFAGEFEKFQAGIEGFFKKEIAPKDFKGIGGGFGSYAERGHESAMLRLRFLGSRILPYQMKFLVNSVKKYDLKYVHFTTGQCIQFHQLQGEQILELYKDCFEHDIYNRGTGGDNLRNVTASPLHGVHPDEPFAVTPYLQAASEYAVSLIGTLALPRKYKIGFSVVDNEGHANYKDLGFLAKEMVPLMSMLVVV
;
A
#
# COMPACT_ATOMS: atom_id res chain seq x y z
N MET A 1 -0.45 14.80 0.01
CA MET A 1 0.04 13.83 1.00
C MET A 1 0.99 12.94 0.23
N ALA A 2 2.27 13.02 0.54
CA ALA A 2 3.31 12.38 -0.25
C ALA A 2 4.42 11.93 0.70
N ILE A 3 5.17 10.92 0.31
CA ILE A 3 6.42 10.56 0.97
C ILE A 3 7.44 11.70 0.86
N SER A 4 8.43 11.74 1.75
CA SER A 4 9.51 12.72 1.63
C SER A 4 10.30 12.53 0.34
N GLU A 5 10.92 13.61 -0.14
CA GLU A 5 11.73 13.58 -1.36
C GLU A 5 12.88 12.56 -1.28
N GLU A 6 13.49 12.41 -0.10
CA GLU A 6 14.51 11.39 0.16
C GLU A 6 13.98 9.96 -0.11
N VAL A 7 12.79 9.64 0.39
CA VAL A 7 12.16 8.33 0.18
C VAL A 7 11.73 8.17 -1.28
N ARG A 8 11.25 9.23 -1.91
CA ARG A 8 10.90 9.26 -3.34
C ARG A 8 12.13 8.92 -4.21
N GLN A 9 13.26 9.57 -3.96
CA GLN A 9 14.52 9.32 -4.67
C GLN A 9 15.01 7.88 -4.49
N ARG A 10 14.94 7.35 -3.26
CA ARG A 10 15.31 5.95 -3.00
C ARG A 10 14.45 4.98 -3.79
N PHE A 11 13.13 5.16 -3.77
CA PHE A 11 12.22 4.28 -4.51
C PHE A 11 12.39 4.40 -6.03
N ALA A 12 12.66 5.61 -6.54
CA ALA A 12 12.96 5.81 -7.96
C ALA A 12 14.25 5.08 -8.37
N GLY A 13 15.30 5.14 -7.54
CA GLY A 13 16.57 4.43 -7.78
C GLY A 13 16.47 2.90 -7.77
N GLU A 14 15.37 2.34 -7.25
CA GLU A 14 15.13 0.89 -7.26
C GLU A 14 14.35 0.41 -8.50
N PHE A 15 13.92 1.32 -9.39
CA PHE A 15 13.06 0.97 -10.52
C PHE A 15 13.74 0.00 -11.51
N GLU A 16 15.02 0.18 -11.81
CA GLU A 16 15.75 -0.69 -12.76
C GLU A 16 15.78 -2.16 -12.29
N LYS A 17 15.92 -2.37 -10.97
CA LYS A 17 15.84 -3.71 -10.38
C LYS A 17 14.46 -4.32 -10.56
N PHE A 18 13.40 -3.52 -10.41
CA PHE A 18 12.04 -3.99 -10.65
C PHE A 18 11.79 -4.32 -12.11
N GLN A 19 12.26 -3.44 -13.01
CA GLN A 19 12.18 -3.63 -14.46
C GLN A 19 12.84 -4.95 -14.88
N ALA A 20 14.09 -5.19 -14.48
CA ALA A 20 14.79 -6.43 -14.78
C ALA A 20 14.03 -7.67 -14.26
N GLY A 21 13.44 -7.58 -13.06
CA GLY A 21 12.64 -8.65 -12.48
C GLY A 21 11.36 -8.95 -13.28
N ILE A 22 10.66 -7.92 -13.73
CA ILE A 22 9.45 -8.07 -14.55
C ILE A 22 9.81 -8.64 -15.92
N GLU A 23 10.78 -8.05 -16.61
CA GLU A 23 11.20 -8.52 -17.93
C GLU A 23 11.67 -9.98 -17.89
N GLY A 24 12.52 -10.34 -16.93
CA GLY A 24 12.99 -11.73 -16.77
C GLY A 24 11.87 -12.71 -16.46
N PHE A 25 10.84 -12.32 -15.69
CA PHE A 25 9.67 -13.15 -15.45
C PHE A 25 8.86 -13.39 -16.74
N PHE A 26 8.56 -12.33 -17.50
CA PHE A 26 7.77 -12.47 -18.74
C PHE A 26 8.55 -13.13 -19.88
N LYS A 27 9.88 -13.01 -19.91
CA LYS A 27 10.78 -13.77 -20.81
C LYS A 27 10.97 -15.23 -20.37
N LYS A 28 10.38 -15.64 -19.25
CA LYS A 28 10.52 -16.98 -18.62
C LYS A 28 11.96 -17.33 -18.21
N GLU A 29 12.81 -16.32 -18.06
CA GLU A 29 14.19 -16.44 -17.55
C GLU A 29 14.19 -16.57 -16.01
N ILE A 30 13.17 -16.03 -15.34
CA ILE A 30 12.98 -16.10 -13.90
C ILE A 30 11.75 -16.95 -13.58
N ALA A 31 11.95 -18.03 -12.81
CA ALA A 31 10.84 -18.85 -12.35
C ALA A 31 9.92 -18.06 -11.39
N PRO A 32 8.60 -18.31 -11.38
CA PRO A 32 7.65 -17.56 -10.55
C PRO A 32 7.98 -17.57 -9.05
N LYS A 33 8.55 -18.67 -8.54
CA LYS A 33 8.98 -18.79 -7.15
C LYS A 33 10.08 -17.78 -6.82
N ASP A 34 11.00 -17.56 -7.75
CA ASP A 34 12.13 -16.64 -7.60
C ASP A 34 11.70 -15.20 -7.87
N PHE A 35 10.81 -15.00 -8.85
CA PHE A 35 10.18 -13.70 -9.12
C PHE A 35 9.50 -13.14 -7.86
N LYS A 36 8.88 -13.99 -7.03
CA LYS A 36 8.26 -13.58 -5.75
C LYS A 36 9.25 -12.84 -4.82
N GLY A 37 10.53 -13.22 -4.82
CA GLY A 37 11.57 -12.58 -4.03
C GLY A 37 11.94 -11.18 -4.54
N ILE A 38 11.74 -10.93 -5.84
CA ILE A 38 11.99 -9.65 -6.50
C ILE A 38 10.72 -8.81 -6.49
N GLY A 39 9.70 -9.22 -7.25
CA GLY A 39 8.45 -8.50 -7.46
C GLY A 39 7.65 -8.27 -6.19
N GLY A 40 7.73 -9.18 -5.21
CA GLY A 40 6.98 -9.05 -3.95
C GLY A 40 7.31 -7.77 -3.20
N GLY A 41 8.57 -7.32 -3.23
CA GLY A 41 8.99 -6.04 -2.62
C GLY A 41 8.44 -4.81 -3.34
N PHE A 42 8.11 -4.94 -4.63
CA PHE A 42 7.54 -3.91 -5.49
C PHE A 42 6.02 -4.04 -5.66
N GLY A 43 5.38 -4.96 -4.92
CA GLY A 43 3.95 -5.16 -4.99
C GLY A 43 3.46 -5.95 -6.19
N SER A 44 4.37 -6.62 -6.91
CA SER A 44 4.02 -7.47 -8.05
C SER A 44 4.14 -8.97 -7.72
N TYR A 45 3.15 -9.75 -8.12
CA TYR A 45 3.13 -11.20 -7.93
C TYR A 45 2.66 -11.91 -9.19
N ALA A 46 3.37 -12.97 -9.58
CA ALA A 46 2.95 -13.87 -10.65
C ALA A 46 1.57 -14.46 -10.34
N GLU A 47 0.71 -14.49 -11.34
CA GLU A 47 -0.58 -15.17 -11.27
C GLU A 47 -0.45 -16.63 -11.70
N ARG A 48 -1.49 -17.42 -11.38
CA ARG A 48 -1.53 -18.84 -11.76
C ARG A 48 -1.47 -18.97 -13.27
N GLY A 49 -0.61 -19.88 -13.75
CA GLY A 49 -0.38 -20.07 -15.19
C GLY A 49 0.83 -19.31 -15.73
N HIS A 50 1.41 -18.38 -14.96
CA HIS A 50 2.67 -17.68 -15.27
C HIS A 50 2.62 -16.81 -16.54
N GLU A 51 1.44 -16.43 -17.02
CA GLU A 51 1.25 -15.57 -18.20
C GLU A 51 0.90 -14.12 -17.85
N SER A 52 0.72 -13.84 -16.56
CA SER A 52 0.36 -12.52 -16.06
C SER A 52 0.83 -12.32 -14.62
N ALA A 53 0.80 -11.07 -14.17
CA ALA A 53 1.06 -10.72 -12.78
C ALA A 53 0.05 -9.69 -12.28
N MET A 54 -0.11 -9.65 -10.96
CA MET A 54 -0.91 -8.66 -10.24
C MET A 54 0.00 -7.54 -9.74
N LEU A 55 -0.47 -6.28 -9.81
CA LEU A 55 0.18 -5.13 -9.20
C LEU A 55 -0.68 -4.56 -8.07
N ARG A 56 -0.11 -4.49 -6.86
CA ARG A 56 -0.78 -3.94 -5.67
C ARG A 56 -0.37 -2.49 -5.42
N LEU A 57 -1.37 -1.64 -5.24
CA LEU A 57 -1.24 -0.22 -4.93
C LEU A 57 -1.31 0.03 -3.40
N ARG A 58 -0.70 1.12 -2.95
CA ARG A 58 -0.68 1.64 -1.57
C ARG A 58 -1.22 3.05 -1.57
N PHE A 59 -1.99 3.38 -0.54
CA PHE A 59 -2.53 4.72 -0.32
C PHE A 59 -2.16 5.18 1.08
N LEU A 60 -1.50 6.33 1.18
CA LEU A 60 -1.16 6.90 2.48
C LEU A 60 -2.43 7.33 3.20
N GLY A 61 -2.48 7.09 4.51
CA GLY A 61 -3.61 7.46 5.33
C GLY A 61 -4.90 6.68 5.05
N SER A 62 -4.81 5.51 4.38
CA SER A 62 -5.96 4.67 4.03
C SER A 62 -7.11 5.38 3.32
N ARG A 63 -6.77 6.42 2.54
CA ARG A 63 -7.73 7.20 1.76
C ARG A 63 -7.25 7.43 0.34
N ILE A 64 -8.19 7.58 -0.58
CA ILE A 64 -7.91 7.95 -1.96
C ILE A 64 -8.28 9.42 -2.14
N LEU A 65 -7.33 10.25 -2.56
CA LEU A 65 -7.59 11.67 -2.82
C LEU A 65 -8.32 11.86 -4.16
N PRO A 66 -9.07 12.97 -4.37
CA PRO A 66 -9.85 13.17 -5.59
C PRO A 66 -9.02 13.07 -6.88
N TYR A 67 -7.79 13.60 -6.90
CA TYR A 67 -6.91 13.51 -8.07
C TYR A 67 -6.42 12.08 -8.33
N GLN A 68 -6.16 11.31 -7.26
CA GLN A 68 -5.81 9.89 -7.35
C GLN A 68 -6.98 9.08 -7.90
N MET A 69 -8.21 9.37 -7.46
CA MET A 69 -9.40 8.72 -8.00
C MET A 69 -9.58 9.03 -9.50
N LYS A 70 -9.40 10.30 -9.90
CA LYS A 70 -9.42 10.70 -11.32
C LYS A 70 -8.36 9.94 -12.12
N PHE A 71 -7.14 9.83 -11.59
CA PHE A 71 -6.08 9.04 -12.20
C PHE A 71 -6.48 7.56 -12.33
N LEU A 72 -6.98 6.91 -11.27
CA LEU A 72 -7.40 5.52 -11.30
C LEU A 72 -8.47 5.25 -12.37
N VAL A 73 -9.48 6.12 -12.48
CA VAL A 73 -10.53 6.02 -13.51
C VAL A 73 -9.95 6.13 -14.92
N ASN A 74 -9.01 7.05 -15.13
CA ASN A 74 -8.34 7.20 -16.43
C ASN A 74 -7.44 5.98 -16.73
N SER A 75 -6.74 5.45 -15.73
CA SER A 75 -5.88 4.28 -15.85
C SER A 75 -6.67 3.02 -16.22
N VAL A 76 -7.88 2.84 -15.70
CA VAL A 76 -8.76 1.73 -16.12
C VAL A 76 -8.99 1.74 -17.63
N LYS A 77 -9.19 2.92 -18.23
CA LYS A 77 -9.39 3.05 -19.68
C LYS A 77 -8.07 2.96 -20.45
N LYS A 78 -7.04 3.71 -20.03
CA LYS A 78 -5.72 3.79 -20.69
C LYS A 78 -5.07 2.42 -20.82
N TYR A 79 -5.13 1.63 -19.75
CA TYR A 79 -4.47 0.32 -19.68
C TYR A 79 -5.43 -0.84 -19.89
N ASP A 80 -6.68 -0.59 -20.27
CA ASP A 80 -7.72 -1.61 -20.46
C ASP A 80 -7.85 -2.59 -19.27
N LEU A 81 -7.86 -2.05 -18.05
CA LEU A 81 -7.85 -2.84 -16.81
C LEU A 81 -9.17 -3.61 -16.66
N LYS A 82 -9.13 -4.93 -16.83
CA LYS A 82 -10.31 -5.79 -16.72
C LYS A 82 -10.68 -6.15 -15.28
N TYR A 83 -9.67 -6.23 -14.41
CA TYR A 83 -9.83 -6.75 -13.05
C TYR A 83 -9.24 -5.80 -12.02
N VAL A 84 -10.12 -5.10 -11.32
CA VAL A 84 -9.79 -4.20 -10.20
C VAL A 84 -10.34 -4.80 -8.93
N HIS A 85 -9.47 -5.05 -7.95
CA HIS A 85 -9.83 -5.71 -6.70
C HIS A 85 -9.51 -4.83 -5.48
N PHE A 86 -10.53 -4.52 -4.69
CA PHE A 86 -10.38 -3.86 -3.39
C PHE A 86 -10.05 -4.91 -2.33
N THR A 87 -9.05 -4.60 -1.50
CA THR A 87 -8.52 -5.57 -0.53
C THR A 87 -8.94 -5.23 0.89
N THR A 88 -8.94 -6.23 1.78
CA THR A 88 -9.11 -6.04 3.23
C THR A 88 -7.94 -5.28 3.89
N GLY A 89 -6.86 -5.02 3.16
CA GLY A 89 -5.75 -4.16 3.57
C GLY A 89 -5.92 -2.70 3.12
N GLN A 90 -7.11 -2.31 2.64
CA GLN A 90 -7.40 -0.98 2.10
C GLN A 90 -6.47 -0.55 0.96
N CYS A 91 -6.01 -1.54 0.19
CA CYS A 91 -5.32 -1.38 -1.09
C CYS A 91 -6.24 -1.69 -2.27
N ILE A 92 -5.79 -1.30 -3.46
CA ILE A 92 -6.32 -1.76 -4.75
C ILE A 92 -5.28 -2.70 -5.40
N GLN A 93 -5.76 -3.75 -6.07
CA GLN A 93 -4.95 -4.63 -6.90
C GLN A 93 -5.48 -4.61 -8.33
N PHE A 94 -4.57 -4.55 -9.28
CA PHE A 94 -4.86 -4.77 -10.70
C PHE A 94 -4.32 -6.14 -11.09
N HIS A 95 -5.15 -6.95 -11.73
CA HIS A 95 -4.87 -8.34 -12.08
C HIS A 95 -4.76 -8.52 -13.60
N GLN A 96 -4.21 -9.66 -14.02
CA GLN A 96 -4.01 -10.03 -15.43
C GLN A 96 -3.18 -9.02 -16.24
N LEU A 97 -2.19 -8.38 -15.59
CA LEU A 97 -1.35 -7.41 -16.26
C LEU A 97 -0.19 -8.07 -17.00
N GLN A 98 0.22 -7.44 -18.11
CA GLN A 98 1.42 -7.78 -18.86
C GLN A 98 2.63 -6.96 -18.40
N GLY A 99 3.85 -7.41 -18.72
CA GLY A 99 5.10 -6.84 -18.21
C GLY A 99 5.23 -5.33 -18.45
N GLU A 100 5.07 -4.88 -19.70
CA GLU A 100 5.13 -3.46 -20.08
C GLU A 100 4.07 -2.63 -19.34
N GLN A 101 2.83 -3.14 -19.30
CA GLN A 101 1.72 -2.52 -18.60
C GLN A 101 1.99 -2.34 -17.10
N ILE A 102 2.63 -3.31 -16.44
CA ILE A 102 3.03 -3.22 -15.02
C ILE A 102 4.05 -2.11 -14.82
N LEU A 103 5.06 -2.03 -15.69
CA LEU A 103 6.15 -1.06 -15.56
C LEU A 103 5.66 0.38 -15.80
N GLU A 104 4.79 0.57 -16.80
CA GLU A 104 4.15 1.85 -17.05
C GLU A 104 3.22 2.24 -15.90
N LEU A 105 2.33 1.34 -15.46
CA LEU A 105 1.43 1.60 -14.33
C LEU A 105 2.21 1.94 -13.06
N TYR A 106 3.32 1.26 -12.79
CA TYR A 106 4.15 1.52 -11.62
C TYR A 106 4.69 2.96 -11.63
N LYS A 107 5.21 3.42 -12.78
CA LYS A 107 5.71 4.80 -12.96
C LYS A 107 4.57 5.82 -12.87
N ASP A 108 3.49 5.59 -13.58
CA ASP A 108 2.33 6.49 -13.61
C ASP A 108 1.69 6.64 -12.21
N CYS A 109 1.57 5.54 -11.46
CA CYS A 109 1.11 5.58 -10.08
C CYS A 109 2.03 6.42 -9.21
N PHE A 110 3.35 6.23 -9.35
CA PHE A 110 4.36 6.94 -8.57
C PHE A 110 4.30 8.47 -8.76
N GLU A 111 4.02 8.93 -9.98
CA GLU A 111 3.82 10.35 -10.29
C GLU A 111 2.51 10.93 -9.74
N HIS A 112 1.58 10.09 -9.29
CA HIS A 112 0.30 10.48 -8.70
C HIS A 112 0.21 10.18 -7.19
N ASP A 113 1.35 10.06 -6.51
CA ASP A 113 1.43 9.71 -5.07
C ASP A 113 0.74 8.38 -4.71
N ILE A 114 0.69 7.44 -5.65
CA ILE A 114 0.22 6.08 -5.43
C ILE A 114 1.43 5.15 -5.49
N TYR A 115 1.69 4.42 -4.41
CA TYR A 115 2.95 3.69 -4.28
C TYR A 115 2.72 2.19 -4.37
N ASN A 116 3.71 1.41 -4.81
CA ASN A 116 3.62 -0.05 -4.85
C ASN A 116 4.65 -0.72 -3.93
N ARG A 117 5.72 0.02 -3.61
CA ARG A 117 6.84 -0.45 -2.83
C ARG A 117 6.39 -0.91 -1.42
N GLY A 118 6.90 -2.07 -1.02
CA GLY A 118 6.64 -2.75 0.25
C GLY A 118 5.21 -3.25 0.44
N THR A 119 4.36 -3.28 -0.60
CA THR A 119 2.98 -3.80 -0.47
C THR A 119 2.91 -5.34 -0.44
N GLY A 120 4.03 -6.00 -0.71
CA GLY A 120 4.24 -7.43 -0.55
C GLY A 120 5.52 -7.75 0.24
N GLY A 121 5.97 -9.00 0.15
CA GLY A 121 7.14 -9.52 0.86
C GLY A 121 7.01 -9.41 2.39
N ASP A 122 8.18 -9.32 3.02
CA ASP A 122 8.39 -9.09 4.44
C ASP A 122 8.60 -7.61 4.72
N ASN A 123 7.56 -6.83 4.43
CA ASN A 123 7.54 -5.38 4.61
C ASN A 123 6.35 -4.95 5.47
N LEU A 124 6.44 -3.72 5.97
CA LEU A 124 5.32 -2.95 6.51
C LEU A 124 4.25 -2.79 5.44
N ARG A 125 3.05 -3.31 5.72
CA ARG A 125 1.90 -3.24 4.81
C ARG A 125 1.23 -1.86 4.88
N ASN A 126 0.21 -1.68 4.06
CA ASN A 126 -0.63 -0.49 4.11
C ASN A 126 -1.22 -0.34 5.51
N VAL A 127 -1.13 0.87 6.08
CA VAL A 127 -1.66 1.19 7.40
C VAL A 127 -3.16 1.37 7.27
N THR A 128 -3.95 0.50 7.90
CA THR A 128 -5.42 0.53 7.79
C THR A 128 -6.08 1.45 8.82
N ALA A 129 -7.31 1.90 8.57
CA ALA A 129 -8.09 2.73 9.48
C ALA A 129 -9.60 2.47 9.36
N SER A 130 -10.39 2.92 10.35
CA SER A 130 -11.86 3.00 10.21
C SER A 130 -12.23 3.81 8.96
N PRO A 131 -13.19 3.37 8.14
CA PRO A 131 -13.50 4.02 6.85
C PRO A 131 -13.92 5.50 6.94
N LEU A 132 -14.51 5.91 8.06
CA LEU A 132 -15.02 7.28 8.28
C LEU A 132 -14.11 8.12 9.19
N HIS A 133 -12.85 7.72 9.41
CA HIS A 133 -11.92 8.51 10.22
C HIS A 133 -11.84 9.99 9.76
N GLY A 134 -11.73 10.91 10.71
CA GLY A 134 -11.80 12.36 10.52
C GLY A 134 -13.21 12.95 10.40
N VAL A 135 -14.25 12.15 10.19
CA VAL A 135 -15.65 12.61 10.04
C VAL A 135 -16.67 11.72 10.76
N HIS A 136 -16.20 10.69 11.47
CA HIS A 136 -17.08 9.77 12.17
C HIS A 136 -17.70 10.49 13.38
N PRO A 137 -19.03 10.48 13.57
CA PRO A 137 -19.69 11.27 14.61
C PRO A 137 -19.22 10.92 16.03
N ASP A 138 -18.93 9.64 16.27
CA ASP A 138 -18.43 9.15 17.56
C ASP A 138 -16.89 9.05 17.63
N GLU A 139 -16.16 9.66 16.69
CA GLU A 139 -14.69 9.69 16.77
C GLU A 139 -14.24 10.62 17.91
N PRO A 140 -13.47 10.12 18.89
CA PRO A 140 -13.04 10.92 20.05
C PRO A 140 -12.27 12.19 19.69
N PHE A 141 -11.41 12.09 18.67
CA PHE A 141 -10.60 13.18 18.14
C PHE A 141 -10.17 12.80 16.72
N ALA A 142 -9.87 13.78 15.88
CA ALA A 142 -9.44 13.51 14.51
C ALA A 142 -8.16 12.66 14.47
N VAL A 143 -8.27 11.38 14.11
CA VAL A 143 -7.14 10.43 14.03
C VAL A 143 -6.30 10.64 12.78
N THR A 144 -6.86 11.30 11.76
CA THR A 144 -6.24 11.51 10.44
C THR A 144 -4.78 11.99 10.47
N PRO A 145 -4.37 12.99 11.29
CA PRO A 145 -2.97 13.42 11.34
C PRO A 145 -2.01 12.33 11.82
N TYR A 146 -2.42 11.53 12.81
CA TYR A 146 -1.62 10.43 13.37
C TYR A 146 -1.52 9.27 12.39
N LEU A 147 -2.64 8.92 11.75
CA LEU A 147 -2.70 7.90 10.72
C LEU A 147 -1.78 8.25 9.54
N GLN A 148 -1.78 9.52 9.12
CA GLN A 148 -0.90 10.02 8.06
C GLN A 148 0.57 9.89 8.47
N ALA A 149 0.94 10.39 9.66
CA ALA A 149 2.31 10.29 10.15
C ALA A 149 2.80 8.83 10.26
N ALA A 150 1.95 7.94 10.77
CA ALA A 150 2.25 6.51 10.85
C ALA A 150 2.42 5.88 9.45
N SER A 151 1.60 6.28 8.48
CA SER A 151 1.70 5.80 7.09
C SER A 151 2.99 6.24 6.42
N GLU A 152 3.35 7.52 6.56
CA GLU A 152 4.58 8.11 6.00
C GLU A 152 5.83 7.48 6.65
N TYR A 153 5.83 7.33 7.97
CA TYR A 153 6.92 6.66 8.70
C TYR A 153 7.04 5.18 8.32
N ALA A 154 5.92 4.45 8.23
CA ALA A 154 5.97 3.05 7.82
C ALA A 154 6.54 2.87 6.41
N VAL A 155 6.29 3.83 5.50
CA VAL A 155 6.85 3.82 4.15
C VAL A 155 8.33 4.19 4.14
N SER A 156 8.76 5.14 4.97
CA SER A 156 10.17 5.54 5.06
C SER A 156 11.09 4.43 5.57
N LEU A 157 10.55 3.42 6.27
CA LEU A 157 11.28 2.24 6.74
C LEU A 157 11.43 1.14 5.66
N ILE A 158 10.73 1.24 4.54
CA ILE A 158 10.81 0.21 3.49
C ILE A 158 12.17 0.27 2.81
N GLY A 159 12.86 -0.88 2.79
CA GLY A 159 14.22 -1.01 2.24
C GLY A 159 15.33 -0.71 3.24
N THR A 160 15.03 -0.12 4.40
CA THR A 160 15.99 0.14 5.48
C THR A 160 15.80 -0.77 6.68
N LEU A 161 14.58 -1.25 6.91
CA LEU A 161 14.24 -2.21 7.95
C LEU A 161 14.06 -3.61 7.37
N ALA A 162 14.83 -4.57 7.86
CA ALA A 162 14.64 -5.99 7.57
C ALA A 162 13.68 -6.60 8.60
N LEU A 163 12.49 -7.03 8.16
CA LEU A 163 11.51 -7.70 9.01
C LEU A 163 11.57 -9.22 8.82
N PRO A 164 11.34 -10.01 9.89
CA PRO A 164 11.26 -11.47 9.77
C PRO A 164 10.03 -11.93 8.98
N ARG A 165 8.95 -11.13 8.98
CA ARG A 165 7.74 -11.36 8.20
C ARG A 165 6.98 -10.05 7.97
N LYS A 166 5.96 -10.09 7.10
CA LYS A 166 5.01 -8.99 6.90
C LYS A 166 4.50 -8.42 8.24
N TYR A 167 4.41 -7.11 8.33
CA TYR A 167 3.93 -6.41 9.52
C TYR A 167 2.79 -5.46 9.14
N LYS A 168 1.67 -5.55 9.84
CA LYS A 168 0.45 -4.78 9.59
C LYS A 168 0.21 -3.82 10.74
N ILE A 169 -0.09 -2.58 10.39
CA ILE A 169 -0.51 -1.54 11.32
C ILE A 169 -1.96 -1.21 11.02
N GLY A 170 -2.78 -0.95 12.04
CA GLY A 170 -4.13 -0.45 11.82
C GLY A 170 -4.68 0.39 12.96
N PHE A 171 -5.57 1.29 12.59
CA PHE A 171 -6.24 2.25 13.45
C PHE A 171 -7.74 1.95 13.48
N SER A 172 -8.39 2.17 14.59
CA SER A 172 -9.86 2.17 14.71
C SER A 172 -10.28 3.39 15.51
N VAL A 173 -11.36 4.05 15.07
CA VAL A 173 -11.89 5.25 15.75
C VAL A 173 -13.03 4.90 16.69
N VAL A 174 -13.84 3.92 16.30
CA VAL A 174 -14.91 3.32 17.10
C VAL A 174 -14.74 1.80 17.06
N ASP A 175 -14.90 1.17 18.22
CA ASP A 175 -14.75 -0.27 18.43
C ASP A 175 -13.55 -0.87 17.68
N ASN A 176 -13.81 -1.66 16.64
CA ASN A 176 -12.78 -2.32 15.85
C ASN A 176 -13.09 -2.25 14.34
N GLU A 177 -13.76 -1.19 13.89
CA GLU A 177 -14.15 -1.04 12.48
C GLU A 177 -12.96 -1.07 11.51
N GLY A 178 -11.81 -0.54 11.93
CA GLY A 178 -10.57 -0.59 11.17
C GLY A 178 -9.75 -1.87 11.38
N HIS A 179 -10.31 -2.84 12.12
CA HIS A 179 -9.72 -4.14 12.41
C HIS A 179 -8.37 -4.05 13.13
N ALA A 180 -8.20 -3.08 14.03
CA ALA A 180 -6.95 -2.82 14.76
C ALA A 180 -6.47 -4.04 15.57
N ASN A 181 -7.38 -4.78 16.20
CA ASN A 181 -7.05 -5.97 17.01
C ASN A 181 -6.53 -7.19 16.22
N TYR A 182 -6.61 -7.16 14.88
CA TYR A 182 -6.11 -8.22 13.99
C TYR A 182 -4.78 -7.83 13.32
N LYS A 183 -4.18 -6.72 13.74
CA LYS A 183 -2.92 -6.18 13.20
C LYS A 183 -1.78 -6.53 14.15
N ASP A 184 -0.56 -6.47 13.61
CA ASP A 184 0.65 -6.67 14.41
C ASP A 184 0.90 -5.46 15.34
N LEU A 185 0.37 -4.29 14.95
CA LEU A 185 0.25 -3.09 15.78
C LEU A 185 -1.11 -2.42 15.57
N GLY A 186 -1.97 -2.47 16.59
CA GLY A 186 -3.29 -1.84 16.59
C GLY A 186 -3.30 -0.53 17.39
N PHE A 187 -4.06 0.45 16.91
CA PHE A 187 -4.38 1.67 17.64
C PHE A 187 -5.90 1.87 17.71
N LEU A 188 -6.42 2.16 18.89
CA LEU A 188 -7.81 2.54 19.11
C LEU A 188 -7.88 3.94 19.69
N ALA A 189 -8.64 4.83 19.06
CA ALA A 189 -8.93 6.14 19.62
C ALA A 189 -9.81 6.01 20.86
N LYS A 190 -9.40 6.64 21.96
CA LYS A 190 -10.18 6.69 23.21
C LYS A 190 -10.09 8.07 23.86
N GLU A 191 -11.19 8.48 24.47
CA GLU A 191 -11.16 9.49 25.53
C GLU A 191 -10.75 8.81 26.84
N MET A 192 -9.80 9.43 27.54
CA MET A 192 -9.46 9.06 28.91
C MET A 192 -9.90 10.23 29.80
N VAL A 193 -10.92 10.02 30.66
CA VAL A 193 -11.34 10.84 31.82
C VAL A 193 -11.24 12.38 31.63
N PRO A 194 -12.34 13.14 31.79
CA PRO A 194 -12.93 14.12 30.85
C PRO A 194 -12.03 15.11 30.06
N LEU A 195 -10.70 15.10 30.16
CA LEU A 195 -9.81 16.13 29.62
C LEU A 195 -8.59 15.60 28.86
N MET A 196 -8.44 14.28 28.64
CA MET A 196 -7.27 13.73 27.94
C MET A 196 -7.67 12.74 26.83
N SER A 197 -7.35 13.06 25.58
CA SER A 197 -7.58 12.17 24.42
C SER A 197 -6.27 11.51 23.98
N MET A 198 -6.29 10.21 23.66
CA MET A 198 -5.07 9.47 23.26
C MET A 198 -5.39 8.28 22.33
N LEU A 199 -4.38 7.84 21.57
CA LEU A 199 -4.38 6.53 20.90
C LEU A 199 -3.91 5.45 21.89
N VAL A 200 -4.74 4.44 22.13
CA VAL A 200 -4.38 3.26 22.93
C VAL A 200 -3.87 2.17 22.00
N VAL A 201 -2.73 1.55 22.35
CA VAL A 201 -2.22 0.38 21.63
C VAL A 201 -3.05 -0.83 22.04
N VAL A 202 -3.62 -1.52 21.06
CA VAL A 202 -4.55 -2.66 21.24
C VAL A 202 -4.10 -3.91 20.50
#